data_AF-A0A1X6PCZ2-F1
#
_entry.id   AF-A0A1X6PCZ2-F1
#
_cell.length_a   1.000
_cell.length_b   1.000
_cell.length_c   1.000
_cell.angle_alpha   90.00
_cell.angle_beta   90.00
_cell.angle_gamma   90.00
#
_symmetry.space_group_name_H-M   'P 1'
#
loop_
_entity.id
_entity.type
_entity.pdbx_description
1 polymer ?
#
loop_
_entity_poly.entity_id
_entity_poly.type
_entity_poly.pdbx_seq_one_letter_code
_entity_poly.pdbx_strand_id
1 'polypeptide(L)'
;MVGARVAVVATVATVLTVSSFVTVTAVPAGGGVALSTTARSTYYGVPLGGKCGEYGQTCRSPGKCEHGTCKTESPVGGPCGGSTNAYCKDDEAKCTDGRCTMESPLGGKCGGDSGYTCVDGTDCQDGMCQTGSPVGGPCGGSTNAYCKDDEAKCTDGRCTKESPLGGKCGGDSGYTCVDGTDCQDGMCQTGSPVGGPCGGSTNAYCTDEGATCTDGRCSKESPLGGECGGDSGYTCVDGTDCQDGMCQTGSPVGGPCGGSTNAYCKDDEAKCTDGQCTMESPLGGKCGDDSGFMCVDGTDCQDGMCQKGSPVGGPCGGSTNAYCTDEGATCTDGRCTMESPLGGECGGDSGYTCSAGTECKNNLCQEESAAGGPCGGSTNAFCADGTRCESGKCAKESPVGGPCGGYTRTVCVKGSECQYNVCRRTY
;
A
#
# COMPACT_ATOMS: atom_id res chain seq x y z
N MET A 1 21.62 46.63 16.05
CA MET A 1 22.23 47.51 17.07
C MET A 1 23.71 47.61 16.78
N VAL A 2 24.15 48.77 16.30
CA VAL A 2 25.52 49.05 15.86
C VAL A 2 26.34 49.45 17.09
N GLY A 3 27.26 48.60 17.52
CA GLY A 3 28.16 48.85 18.65
C GLY A 3 29.54 49.26 18.17
N ALA A 4 29.76 50.56 18.06
CA ALA A 4 31.05 51.18 17.73
C ALA A 4 32.10 50.88 18.81
N ARG A 5 33.28 50.39 18.41
CA ARG A 5 34.45 50.30 19.30
C ARG A 5 35.27 51.59 19.22
N VAL A 6 35.36 52.23 20.37
CA VAL A 6 36.13 53.43 20.67
C VAL A 6 37.63 53.12 20.61
N ALA A 7 38.36 53.96 19.87
CA ALA A 7 39.82 53.96 19.82
C ALA A 7 40.40 54.53 21.11
N VAL A 8 41.25 53.75 21.80
CA VAL A 8 42.09 54.26 22.89
C VAL A 8 43.46 54.56 22.31
N VAL A 9 43.74 55.86 22.20
CA VAL A 9 45.05 56.43 21.91
C VAL A 9 45.89 56.31 23.18
N ALA A 10 46.91 55.44 23.18
CA ALA A 10 47.91 55.39 24.23
C ALA A 10 49.10 56.28 23.84
N THR A 11 49.28 57.34 24.60
CA THR A 11 50.40 58.27 24.59
C THR A 11 51.69 57.56 24.99
N VAL A 12 52.67 57.50 24.08
CA VAL A 12 54.03 57.04 24.38
C VAL A 12 54.80 58.21 24.98
N ALA A 13 55.08 58.14 26.28
CA ALA A 13 56.01 59.03 26.96
C ALA A 13 57.45 58.65 26.56
N THR A 14 58.10 59.55 25.82
CA THR A 14 59.54 59.54 25.54
C THR A 14 60.34 59.69 26.82
N VAL A 15 61.01 58.63 27.26
CA VAL A 15 62.10 58.70 28.24
C VAL A 15 63.40 58.90 27.47
N LEU A 16 63.91 60.14 27.52
CA LEU A 16 65.26 60.52 27.11
C LEU A 16 66.27 59.73 27.95
N THR A 17 66.86 58.69 27.37
CA THR A 17 68.08 58.08 27.91
C THR A 17 69.29 58.77 27.30
N VAL A 18 70.08 59.36 28.20
CA VAL A 18 71.30 60.09 27.93
C VAL A 18 72.30 59.16 27.24
N SER A 19 72.56 59.41 25.96
CA SER A 19 73.60 58.72 25.20
C SER A 19 74.96 59.31 25.58
N SER A 20 75.75 58.58 26.36
CA SER A 20 77.16 58.89 26.56
C SER A 20 77.94 58.56 25.28
N PHE A 21 78.33 59.58 24.54
CA PHE A 21 79.25 59.43 23.41
C PHE A 21 80.65 59.08 23.94
N VAL A 22 81.12 57.86 23.65
CA VAL A 22 82.55 57.53 23.73
C VAL A 22 83.20 58.02 22.45
N THR A 23 83.92 59.13 22.54
CA THR A 23 84.82 59.60 21.49
C THR A 23 86.06 58.71 21.48
N VAL A 24 86.25 57.95 20.40
CA VAL A 24 87.52 57.25 20.13
C VAL A 24 88.47 58.26 19.51
N THR A 25 89.38 58.79 20.33
CA THR A 25 90.53 59.56 19.84
C THR A 25 91.62 58.62 19.35
N ALA A 26 91.90 58.66 18.05
CA ALA A 26 93.13 58.13 17.48
C ALA A 26 94.30 59.02 17.92
N VAL A 27 95.30 58.44 18.57
CA VAL A 27 96.56 59.10 18.92
C VAL A 27 97.60 58.78 17.85
N PRO A 28 98.25 59.76 17.20
CA PRO A 28 99.54 59.56 16.57
C PRO A 28 100.69 59.87 17.54
N ALA A 29 101.81 59.21 17.26
CA ALA A 29 103.03 59.10 18.05
C ALA A 29 103.57 60.41 18.64
N GLY A 30 103.96 60.35 19.92
CA GLY A 30 104.73 61.38 20.60
C GLY A 30 104.97 60.99 22.06
N GLY A 31 106.23 60.87 22.46
CA GLY A 31 106.65 60.25 23.71
C GLY A 31 106.22 60.95 25.00
N GLY A 32 106.16 60.16 26.07
CA GLY A 32 105.95 60.63 27.43
C GLY A 32 105.53 59.48 28.33
N VAL A 33 106.50 58.88 29.03
CA VAL A 33 106.26 57.84 30.03
C VAL A 33 105.53 58.48 31.22
N ALA A 34 104.28 58.08 31.44
CA ALA A 34 103.58 58.27 32.71
C ALA A 34 102.99 56.92 33.12
N LEU A 35 103.71 56.23 34.00
CA LEU A 35 103.22 55.07 34.74
C LEU A 35 102.08 55.54 35.66
N SER A 36 100.84 55.33 35.23
CA SER A 36 99.68 55.30 36.13
C SER A 36 99.17 53.88 36.18
N THR A 37 99.60 53.16 37.21
CA THR A 37 99.03 51.88 37.63
C THR A 37 97.67 52.11 38.26
N THR A 38 96.66 52.37 37.44
CA THR A 38 95.29 51.99 37.77
C THR A 38 95.06 50.66 37.08
N ALA A 39 94.82 49.60 37.85
CA ALA A 39 94.38 48.32 37.33
C ALA A 39 93.02 48.53 36.63
N ARG A 40 93.07 48.94 35.36
CA ARG A 40 91.95 48.82 34.45
C ARG A 40 91.79 47.33 34.25
N SER A 41 90.79 46.74 34.90
CA SER A 41 90.21 45.50 34.40
C SER A 41 89.68 45.81 33.00
N THR A 42 90.54 45.63 32.00
CA THR A 42 90.17 45.75 30.60
C THR A 42 89.23 44.60 30.33
N TYR A 43 87.92 44.83 30.44
CA TYR A 43 86.91 43.86 30.04
C TYR A 43 87.01 43.71 28.51
N TYR A 44 87.70 42.66 28.07
CA TYR A 44 87.73 42.28 26.66
C TYR A 44 86.39 41.63 26.33
N GLY A 45 85.53 42.39 25.63
CA GLY A 45 84.31 41.86 25.06
C GLY A 45 84.64 40.84 23.97
N VAL A 46 84.45 39.56 24.24
CA VAL A 46 84.74 38.47 23.30
C VAL A 46 83.65 38.42 22.20
N PRO A 47 84.01 38.30 20.91
CA PRO A 47 83.03 38.16 19.82
C PRO A 47 82.31 36.81 19.88
N LEU A 48 81.20 36.70 19.14
CA LEU A 48 80.46 35.44 19.01
C LEU A 48 81.36 34.30 18.52
N GLY A 49 81.21 33.12 19.12
CA GLY A 49 82.07 31.96 18.89
C GLY A 49 83.39 31.95 19.68
N GLY A 50 83.75 33.05 20.36
CA GLY A 50 84.94 33.09 21.22
C GLY A 50 84.69 32.52 22.62
N LYS A 51 85.74 32.09 23.31
CA LYS A 51 85.64 31.52 24.67
C LYS A 51 85.36 32.58 25.73
N CYS A 52 84.52 32.26 26.71
CA CYS A 52 84.11 33.17 27.77
C CYS A 52 84.03 32.46 29.13
N GLY A 53 83.88 33.21 30.23
CA GLY A 53 83.75 32.66 31.58
C GLY A 53 85.08 32.36 32.27
N GLU A 54 86.20 32.32 31.53
CA GLU A 54 87.55 32.28 32.09
C GLU A 54 88.16 33.69 32.21
N TYR A 55 88.80 33.99 33.34
CA TYR A 55 89.60 35.22 33.56
C TYR A 55 88.87 36.55 33.32
N GLY A 56 87.57 36.65 33.64
CA GLY A 56 86.81 37.90 33.53
C GLY A 56 86.41 38.28 32.09
N GLN A 57 86.56 37.37 31.13
CA GLN A 57 86.12 37.55 29.75
C GLN A 57 84.60 37.50 29.66
N THR A 58 83.99 38.63 29.30
CA THR A 58 82.54 38.76 29.07
C THR A 58 82.25 38.83 27.58
N CYS A 59 81.07 38.36 27.18
CA CYS A 59 80.67 38.41 25.79
C CYS A 59 80.26 39.82 25.37
N ARG A 60 80.63 40.21 24.14
CA ARG A 60 80.17 41.47 23.55
C ARG A 60 78.66 41.37 23.30
N SER A 61 77.90 42.36 23.78
CA SER A 61 76.45 42.45 23.56
C SER A 61 76.11 42.33 22.07
N PRO A 62 75.10 41.53 21.68
CA PRO A 62 74.11 40.86 22.53
C PRO A 62 74.50 39.44 23.02
N GLY A 63 75.75 39.00 22.84
CA GLY A 63 76.19 37.65 23.21
C GLY A 63 76.19 37.39 24.72
N LYS A 64 75.86 36.16 25.11
CA LYS A 64 75.94 35.61 26.47
C LYS A 64 76.89 34.42 26.50
N CYS A 65 77.46 34.16 27.67
CA CYS A 65 78.39 33.05 27.84
C CYS A 65 77.64 31.76 28.10
N GLU A 66 77.62 30.86 27.11
CA GLU A 66 76.84 29.63 27.15
C GLU A 66 77.78 28.44 26.89
N HIS A 67 77.89 27.53 27.87
CA HIS A 67 78.83 26.41 27.85
C HIS A 67 80.28 26.83 27.49
N GLY A 68 80.74 27.98 28.03
CA GLY A 68 82.10 28.50 27.84
C GLY A 68 82.37 29.18 26.49
N THR A 69 81.34 29.41 25.66
CA THR A 69 81.45 30.12 24.36
C THR A 69 80.43 31.26 24.28
N CYS A 70 80.83 32.40 23.71
CA CYS A 70 79.93 33.52 23.46
C CYS A 70 78.94 33.17 22.36
N LYS A 71 77.66 33.07 22.72
CA LYS A 71 76.56 32.77 21.80
C LYS A 71 75.44 33.81 21.90
N THR A 72 74.67 34.00 20.85
CA THR A 72 73.44 34.80 20.89
C THR A 72 72.23 33.95 21.23
N GLU A 73 71.27 34.55 21.93
CA GLU A 73 69.93 33.97 22.07
C GLU A 73 69.22 33.95 20.71
N SER A 74 68.64 32.80 20.38
CA SER A 74 67.76 32.63 19.23
C SER A 74 66.33 32.31 19.70
N PRO A 75 65.29 32.93 19.11
CA PRO A 75 63.91 32.54 19.36
C PRO A 75 63.62 31.14 18.79
N VAL A 76 62.49 30.55 19.18
CA VAL A 76 61.94 29.33 18.55
C VAL A 76 61.78 29.55 17.05
N GLY A 77 62.16 28.55 16.24
CA GLY A 77 62.25 28.61 14.78
C GLY A 77 63.52 29.30 14.25
N GLY A 78 64.25 30.02 15.09
CA GLY A 78 65.52 30.66 14.74
C GLY A 78 66.70 29.68 14.71
N PRO A 79 67.84 30.10 14.13
CA PRO A 79 69.04 29.28 14.02
C PRO A 79 69.71 29.01 15.36
N CYS A 80 70.26 27.81 15.53
CA CYS A 80 71.04 27.43 16.71
C CYS A 80 72.20 26.51 16.36
N GLY A 81 73.06 26.26 17.34
CA GLY A 81 74.19 25.33 17.22
C GLY A 81 75.52 26.02 16.93
N GLY A 82 76.56 25.21 16.75
CA GLY A 82 77.93 25.69 16.63
C GLY A 82 78.21 26.50 15.36
N SER A 83 77.47 26.25 14.27
CA SER A 83 77.63 26.95 12.99
C SER A 83 77.10 28.39 13.02
N THR A 84 76.17 28.69 13.92
CA THR A 84 75.49 29.99 14.00
C THR A 84 75.87 30.76 15.26
N ASN A 85 76.66 30.16 16.15
CA ASN A 85 77.02 30.69 17.48
C ASN A 85 75.78 31.18 18.22
N ALA A 86 74.69 30.43 18.12
CA ALA A 86 73.42 30.76 18.74
C ALA A 86 72.90 29.58 19.57
N TYR A 87 72.16 29.88 20.62
CA TYR A 87 71.49 28.90 21.47
C TYR A 87 70.02 29.28 21.64
N CYS A 88 69.18 28.31 22.00
CA CYS A 88 67.76 28.56 22.16
C CYS A 88 67.52 29.36 23.41
N LYS A 89 66.82 30.48 23.26
CA LYS A 89 66.48 31.38 24.36
C LYS A 89 65.56 30.69 25.39
N ASP A 90 64.70 29.81 24.90
CA ASP A 90 63.74 29.06 25.71
C ASP A 90 64.37 27.74 26.16
N ASP A 91 64.29 27.46 27.46
CA ASP A 91 64.94 26.29 28.08
C ASP A 91 64.27 24.97 27.64
N GLU A 92 63.00 25.00 27.24
CA GLU A 92 62.28 23.84 26.70
C GLU A 92 62.56 23.63 25.20
N ALA A 93 63.08 24.64 24.50
CA ALA A 93 63.43 24.54 23.09
C ALA A 93 64.80 23.87 22.90
N LYS A 94 64.82 22.81 22.08
CA LYS A 94 66.02 22.03 21.76
C LYS A 94 66.58 22.46 20.41
N CYS A 95 67.90 22.40 20.27
CA CYS A 95 68.54 22.62 18.98
C CYS A 95 68.51 21.34 18.14
N THR A 96 67.61 21.28 17.16
CA THR A 96 67.44 20.13 16.26
C THR A 96 67.68 20.60 14.82
N ASP A 97 68.56 19.91 14.10
CA ASP A 97 68.94 20.25 12.71
C ASP A 97 69.32 21.73 12.48
N GLY A 98 69.96 22.35 13.48
CA GLY A 98 70.42 23.73 13.41
C GLY A 98 69.33 24.79 13.63
N ARG A 99 68.13 24.41 14.08
CA ARG A 99 67.05 25.31 14.50
C ARG A 99 66.53 25.01 15.90
N CYS A 100 66.09 26.06 16.58
CA CYS A 100 65.42 25.93 17.87
C CYS A 100 64.02 25.35 17.66
N THR A 101 63.83 24.10 18.07
CA THR A 101 62.57 23.38 17.98
C THR A 101 61.95 23.21 19.36
N MET A 102 60.66 23.43 19.47
CA MET A 102 59.90 23.31 20.73
C MET A 102 58.62 22.52 20.48
N GLU A 103 58.20 21.71 21.44
CA GLU A 103 56.90 21.04 21.36
C GLU A 103 55.76 22.01 21.68
N SER A 104 54.73 21.99 20.85
CA SER A 104 53.50 22.75 21.02
C SER A 104 52.38 21.84 21.51
N PRO A 105 51.59 22.29 22.49
CA PRO A 105 50.41 21.55 22.95
C PRO A 105 49.32 21.52 21.87
N LEU A 106 48.26 20.74 22.12
CA LEU A 106 47.07 20.70 21.27
C LEU A 106 46.51 22.12 21.03
N GLY A 107 46.24 22.46 19.75
CA GLY A 107 45.84 23.81 19.33
C GLY A 107 46.97 24.83 19.27
N GLY A 108 48.21 24.42 19.58
CA GLY A 108 49.41 25.23 19.37
C GLY A 108 49.84 25.26 17.90
N LYS A 109 50.69 26.22 17.54
CA LYS A 109 51.27 26.32 16.19
C LYS A 109 52.29 25.22 15.95
N CYS A 110 52.43 24.77 14.71
CA CYS A 110 53.42 23.80 14.30
C CYS A 110 53.89 24.00 12.86
N GLY A 111 54.95 23.29 12.49
CA GLY A 111 55.50 23.25 11.14
C GLY A 111 56.94 23.75 11.09
N GLY A 112 57.70 23.29 10.08
CA GLY A 112 59.15 23.49 9.99
C GLY A 112 59.59 24.96 9.95
N ASP A 113 58.75 25.85 9.45
CA ASP A 113 59.03 27.30 9.42
C ASP A 113 58.73 28.00 10.76
N SER A 114 57.90 27.39 11.61
CA SER A 114 57.55 27.94 12.91
C SER A 114 58.54 27.56 14.02
N GLY A 115 59.30 26.47 13.81
CA GLY A 115 60.13 25.86 14.85
C GLY A 115 59.34 25.11 15.91
N TYR A 116 58.04 24.89 15.72
CA TYR A 116 57.23 24.12 16.64
C TYR A 116 56.91 22.74 16.06
N THR A 117 57.13 21.71 16.86
CA THR A 117 56.67 20.34 16.62
C THR A 117 55.47 20.05 17.51
N CYS A 118 54.65 19.06 17.19
CA CYS A 118 53.51 18.71 18.02
C CYS A 118 53.91 17.69 19.09
N VAL A 119 53.26 17.76 20.25
CA VAL A 119 53.41 16.73 21.30
C VAL A 119 52.96 15.37 20.80
N ASP A 120 53.52 14.30 21.38
CA ASP A 120 53.19 12.91 21.03
C ASP A 120 51.67 12.65 21.02
N GLY A 121 51.19 12.02 19.94
CA GLY A 121 49.77 11.72 19.73
C GLY A 121 48.96 12.84 19.05
N THR A 122 49.60 13.93 18.64
CA THR A 122 49.01 14.99 17.80
C THR A 122 49.80 15.22 16.52
N ASP A 123 49.10 15.62 15.46
CA ASP A 123 49.69 15.82 14.14
C ASP A 123 49.63 17.30 13.75
N CYS A 124 50.60 17.75 12.95
CA CYS A 124 50.59 19.10 12.42
C CYS A 124 49.70 19.19 11.18
N GLN A 125 48.50 19.76 11.34
CA GLN A 125 47.52 19.96 10.27
C GLN A 125 47.20 21.45 10.12
N ASP A 126 47.33 21.98 8.90
CA ASP A 126 47.14 23.40 8.57
C ASP A 126 47.92 24.36 9.51
N GLY A 127 49.13 23.95 9.91
CA GLY A 127 50.01 24.73 10.79
C GLY A 127 49.62 24.74 12.27
N MET A 128 48.71 23.86 12.70
CA MET A 128 48.26 23.70 14.08
C MET A 128 48.35 22.24 14.54
N CYS A 129 48.70 22.02 15.80
CA CYS A 129 48.71 20.68 16.40
C CYS A 129 47.27 20.23 16.66
N GLN A 130 46.87 19.15 15.99
CA GLN A 130 45.51 18.64 16.02
C GLN A 130 45.48 17.14 16.30
N THR A 131 44.40 16.66 16.92
CA THR A 131 44.15 15.24 17.14
C THR A 131 43.28 14.69 16.02
N GLY A 132 43.66 13.56 15.44
CA GLY A 132 42.81 12.95 14.42
C GLY A 132 41.62 12.19 15.02
N SER A 133 40.43 12.43 14.48
CA SER A 133 39.13 11.85 14.87
C SER A 133 38.64 10.82 13.84
N PRO A 134 37.94 9.76 14.29
CA PRO A 134 37.25 8.84 13.40
C PRO A 134 35.99 9.48 12.79
N VAL A 135 35.38 8.82 11.79
CA VAL A 135 34.04 9.18 11.28
C VAL A 135 33.03 9.23 12.43
N GLY A 136 32.19 10.27 12.46
CA GLY A 136 31.26 10.60 13.54
C GLY A 136 31.89 11.32 14.73
N GLY A 137 33.23 11.32 14.82
CA GLY A 137 33.98 12.05 15.83
C GLY A 137 33.98 13.57 15.62
N PRO A 138 34.37 14.34 16.64
CA PRO A 138 34.44 15.80 16.55
C PRO A 138 35.58 16.26 15.63
N CYS A 139 35.39 17.38 14.96
CA CYS A 139 36.42 18.03 14.15
C CYS A 139 36.29 19.55 14.16
N GLY A 140 37.28 20.23 13.58
CA GLY A 140 37.33 21.67 13.42
C GLY A 140 38.04 22.40 14.57
N GLY A 141 38.16 23.72 14.42
CA GLY A 141 38.99 24.55 15.28
C GLY A 141 38.52 24.64 16.75
N SER A 142 37.26 24.33 17.05
CA SER A 142 36.76 24.29 18.43
C SER A 142 37.26 23.08 19.23
N THR A 143 37.66 22.01 18.54
CA THR A 143 38.13 20.76 19.15
C THR A 143 39.59 20.47 18.85
N ASN A 144 40.23 21.30 18.01
CA ASN A 144 41.58 21.08 17.48
C ASN A 144 41.71 19.66 16.93
N ALA A 145 40.69 19.20 16.20
CA ALA A 145 40.64 17.87 15.65
C ALA A 145 40.38 17.88 14.15
N TYR A 146 40.98 16.92 13.45
CA TYR A 146 40.83 16.72 12.01
C TYR A 146 40.26 15.33 11.73
N CYS A 147 39.75 15.09 10.53
CA CYS A 147 39.23 13.78 10.15
C CYS A 147 40.37 12.88 9.66
N LYS A 148 40.56 11.72 10.32
CA LYS A 148 41.62 10.76 9.96
C LYS A 148 41.35 10.01 8.67
N ASP A 149 40.09 9.86 8.30
CA ASP A 149 39.68 9.22 7.05
C ASP A 149 39.70 10.27 5.94
N ASP A 150 40.48 10.02 4.88
CA ASP A 150 40.70 10.98 3.79
C ASP A 150 39.43 11.32 2.99
N GLU A 151 38.43 10.42 3.02
CA GLU A 151 37.13 10.64 2.38
C GLU A 151 36.15 11.37 3.31
N ALA A 152 36.46 11.46 4.61
CA ALA A 152 35.63 12.15 5.58
C ALA A 152 35.93 13.65 5.62
N LYS A 153 34.88 14.46 5.61
CA LYS A 153 34.95 15.93 5.66
C LYS A 153 34.45 16.43 7.01
N CYS A 154 35.02 17.53 7.48
CA CYS A 154 34.51 18.19 8.66
C CYS A 154 33.27 19.02 8.32
N THR A 155 32.08 18.56 8.72
CA THR A 155 30.80 19.23 8.50
C THR A 155 30.11 19.45 9.84
N ASP A 156 29.74 20.69 10.14
CA ASP A 156 29.09 21.07 11.41
C ASP A 156 29.81 20.55 12.67
N GLY A 157 31.15 20.50 12.61
CA GLY A 157 32.00 20.07 13.73
C GLY A 157 32.07 18.56 13.94
N ARG A 158 31.57 17.73 13.01
CA ARG A 158 31.76 16.27 12.99
C ARG A 158 32.38 15.79 11.68
N CYS A 159 33.16 14.72 11.77
CA CYS A 159 33.68 14.02 10.60
C CYS A 159 32.56 13.25 9.91
N THR A 160 32.16 13.71 8.73
CA THR A 160 31.10 13.12 7.92
C THR A 160 31.63 12.43 6.68
N LYS A 161 31.08 11.26 6.35
CA LYS A 161 31.47 10.46 5.18
C LYS A 161 30.22 9.92 4.47
N GLU A 162 30.24 9.91 3.14
CA GLU A 162 29.14 9.30 2.38
C GLU A 162 29.17 7.77 2.47
N SER A 163 27.99 7.18 2.49
CA SER A 163 27.75 5.76 2.68
C SER A 163 26.93 5.24 1.49
N PRO A 164 27.32 4.12 0.87
CA PRO A 164 26.60 3.55 -0.26
C PRO A 164 25.22 3.02 0.17
N LEU A 165 24.40 2.63 -0.81
CA LEU A 165 23.12 1.95 -0.57
C LEU A 165 23.31 0.73 0.36
N GLY A 166 22.47 0.62 1.40
CA GLY A 166 22.56 -0.38 2.47
C GLY A 166 23.63 -0.09 3.54
N GLY A 167 24.42 0.96 3.35
CA GLY A 167 25.39 1.43 4.33
C GLY A 167 24.71 2.13 5.52
N LYS A 168 25.43 2.26 6.64
CA LYS A 168 24.95 2.99 7.82
C LYS A 168 24.84 4.49 7.53
N CYS A 169 23.91 5.16 8.19
CA CYS A 169 23.73 6.61 8.10
C CYS A 169 23.15 7.20 9.39
N GLY A 170 23.14 8.52 9.46
CA GLY A 170 22.51 9.30 10.52
C GLY A 170 23.52 10.13 11.32
N GLY A 171 23.05 11.20 11.95
CA GLY A 171 23.89 12.23 12.56
C GLY A 171 24.87 11.72 13.62
N ASP A 172 24.52 10.65 14.35
CA ASP A 172 25.41 10.04 15.36
C ASP A 172 26.43 9.06 14.79
N SER A 173 26.19 8.55 13.58
CA SER A 173 27.13 7.65 12.90
C SER A 173 28.24 8.41 12.19
N GLY A 174 28.02 9.70 11.86
CA GLY A 174 28.89 10.45 10.95
C GLY A 174 28.79 10.02 9.49
N TYR A 175 27.80 9.19 9.15
CA TYR A 175 27.58 8.79 7.76
C TYR A 175 26.36 9.50 7.17
N THR A 176 26.55 10.05 5.97
CA THR A 176 25.48 10.57 5.12
C THR A 176 25.26 9.61 3.96
N CYS A 177 24.08 9.64 3.36
CA CYS A 177 23.80 8.78 2.21
C CYS A 177 24.27 9.42 0.92
N VAL A 178 24.70 8.60 -0.04
CA VAL A 178 25.01 9.05 -1.40
C VAL A 178 23.76 9.65 -2.06
N ASP A 179 23.97 10.55 -3.03
CA ASP A 179 22.90 11.18 -3.79
C ASP A 179 21.89 10.15 -4.35
N GLY A 180 20.60 10.43 -4.21
CA GLY A 180 19.51 9.55 -4.62
C GLY A 180 19.16 8.44 -3.62
N THR A 181 19.73 8.47 -2.42
CA THR A 181 19.36 7.59 -1.30
C THR A 181 19.11 8.39 -0.03
N ASP A 182 18.20 7.90 0.80
CA ASP A 182 17.76 8.55 2.03
C ASP A 182 18.10 7.71 3.26
N CYS A 183 18.35 8.37 4.38
CA CYS A 183 18.63 7.69 5.63
C CYS A 183 17.33 7.25 6.31
N GLN A 184 17.00 5.96 6.22
CA GLN A 184 15.82 5.35 6.83
C GLN A 184 16.26 4.25 7.81
N ASP A 185 15.77 4.34 9.05
CA ASP A 185 16.12 3.42 10.15
C ASP A 185 17.64 3.21 10.33
N GLY A 186 18.43 4.27 10.10
CA GLY A 186 19.89 4.26 10.23
C GLY A 186 20.64 3.58 9.08
N MET A 187 19.96 3.27 7.96
CA MET A 187 20.57 2.77 6.73
C MET A 187 20.19 3.61 5.51
N CYS A 188 21.11 3.71 4.55
CA CYS A 188 20.86 4.35 3.28
C CYS A 188 19.98 3.47 2.42
N GLN A 189 18.80 3.97 2.08
CA GLN A 189 17.78 3.23 1.34
C GLN A 189 17.26 4.06 0.17
N THR A 190 16.73 3.37 -0.84
CA THR A 190 16.07 4.00 -2.00
C THR A 190 14.56 3.95 -1.85
N GLY A 191 13.87 5.03 -2.21
CA GLY A 191 12.42 5.04 -2.24
C GLY A 191 11.84 4.13 -3.32
N SER A 192 10.77 3.41 -3.01
CA SER A 192 10.03 2.56 -3.95
C SER A 192 8.52 2.86 -3.90
N PRO A 193 7.85 2.92 -5.08
CA PRO A 193 6.40 3.12 -5.15
C PRO A 193 5.64 1.86 -4.75
N VAL A 194 4.32 1.96 -4.56
CA VAL A 194 3.42 0.78 -4.42
C VAL A 194 3.67 -0.25 -5.54
N GLY A 195 3.69 -1.52 -5.18
CA GLY A 195 4.05 -2.65 -6.05
C GLY A 195 5.55 -2.84 -6.27
N GLY A 196 6.36 -1.81 -5.96
CA GLY A 196 7.82 -1.85 -6.00
C GLY A 196 8.44 -2.71 -4.89
N PRO A 197 9.72 -3.09 -5.03
CA PRO A 197 10.41 -3.88 -4.02
C PRO A 197 10.72 -3.06 -2.76
N CYS A 198 10.78 -3.72 -1.61
CA CYS A 198 11.13 -3.08 -0.35
C CYS A 198 11.79 -4.04 0.64
N GLY A 199 12.32 -3.47 1.73
CA GLY A 199 12.92 -4.19 2.84
C GLY A 199 14.43 -4.36 2.71
N GLY A 200 15.02 -5.08 3.67
CA GLY A 200 16.48 -5.17 3.82
C GLY A 200 17.22 -5.88 2.68
N SER A 201 16.52 -6.68 1.86
CA SER A 201 17.15 -7.36 0.71
C SER A 201 17.40 -6.42 -0.47
N THR A 202 16.61 -5.35 -0.59
CA THR A 202 16.72 -4.34 -1.65
C THR A 202 17.21 -2.99 -1.13
N ASN A 203 17.32 -2.83 0.19
CA ASN A 203 17.58 -1.55 0.85
C ASN A 203 16.63 -0.47 0.33
N ALA A 204 15.35 -0.81 0.23
CA ALA A 204 14.32 0.10 -0.26
C ALA A 204 13.18 0.24 0.72
N TYR A 205 12.59 1.43 0.76
CA TYR A 205 11.45 1.77 1.62
C TYR A 205 10.30 2.28 0.78
N CYS A 206 9.08 2.18 1.30
CA CYS A 206 7.89 2.62 0.59
C CYS A 206 7.71 4.13 0.69
N THR A 207 7.63 4.81 -0.45
CA THR A 207 7.53 6.29 -0.50
C THR A 207 6.09 6.77 -0.36
N ASP A 208 5.13 5.95 -0.76
CA ASP A 208 3.72 6.33 -0.75
C ASP A 208 3.14 6.32 0.68
N GLU A 209 2.44 7.39 1.04
CA GLU A 209 1.82 7.50 2.36
C GLU A 209 0.84 6.34 2.60
N GLY A 210 0.98 5.68 3.75
CA GLY A 210 0.18 4.51 4.13
C GLY A 210 0.59 3.19 3.45
N ALA A 211 1.60 3.20 2.57
CA ALA A 211 2.18 1.96 2.06
C ALA A 211 3.13 1.35 3.10
N THR A 212 3.10 0.02 3.20
CA THR A 212 3.94 -0.76 4.12
C THR A 212 4.67 -1.85 3.35
N CYS A 213 5.82 -2.27 3.87
CA CYS A 213 6.58 -3.34 3.24
C CYS A 213 6.06 -4.71 3.70
N THR A 214 5.38 -5.43 2.80
CA THR A 214 4.82 -6.75 3.06
C THR A 214 5.39 -7.73 2.05
N ASP A 215 5.98 -8.82 2.52
CA ASP A 215 6.60 -9.85 1.67
C ASP A 215 7.61 -9.32 0.62
N GLY A 216 8.32 -8.25 0.98
CA GLY A 216 9.34 -7.63 0.13
C GLY A 216 8.78 -6.73 -0.98
N ARG A 217 7.49 -6.40 -0.95
CA ARG A 217 6.88 -5.38 -1.82
C ARG A 217 6.13 -4.31 -1.04
N CYS A 218 6.12 -3.11 -1.60
CA CYS A 218 5.33 -2.00 -1.08
C CYS A 218 3.86 -2.26 -1.34
N SER A 219 3.11 -2.45 -0.26
CA SER A 219 1.71 -2.81 -0.26
C SER A 219 0.88 -1.71 0.37
N LYS A 220 -0.25 -1.37 -0.26
CA LYS A 220 -1.17 -0.33 0.22
C LYS A 220 -2.62 -0.78 0.09
N GLU A 221 -3.45 -0.44 1.06
CA GLU A 221 -4.89 -0.69 0.96
C GLU A 221 -5.55 0.20 -0.09
N SER A 222 -6.49 -0.40 -0.82
CA SER A 222 -7.23 0.19 -1.92
C SER A 222 -8.72 0.18 -1.58
N PRO A 223 -9.43 1.29 -1.81
CA PRO A 223 -10.86 1.39 -1.51
C PRO A 223 -11.69 0.51 -2.46
N LEU A 224 -12.98 0.39 -2.17
CA LEU A 224 -13.95 -0.25 -3.08
C LEU A 224 -13.87 0.33 -4.50
N GLY A 225 -13.74 -0.54 -5.51
CA GLY A 225 -13.54 -0.17 -6.91
C GLY A 225 -12.11 0.21 -7.28
N GLY A 226 -11.20 0.26 -6.32
CA GLY A 226 -9.78 0.47 -6.57
C GLY A 226 -9.09 -0.81 -7.07
N GLU A 227 -7.89 -0.64 -7.63
CA GLU A 227 -7.07 -1.76 -8.11
C GLU A 227 -6.59 -2.62 -6.93
N CYS A 228 -6.37 -3.91 -7.19
CA CYS A 228 -5.83 -4.86 -6.21
C CYS A 228 -5.08 -6.01 -6.89
N GLY A 229 -4.33 -6.77 -6.10
CA GLY A 229 -3.62 -7.97 -6.53
C GLY A 229 -2.11 -7.87 -6.31
N GLY A 230 -1.44 -9.04 -6.36
CA GLY A 230 -0.01 -9.13 -6.03
C GLY A 230 0.90 -8.32 -6.97
N ASP A 231 0.50 -8.16 -8.23
CA ASP A 231 1.29 -7.39 -9.20
C ASP A 231 1.11 -5.88 -9.03
N SER A 232 -0.04 -5.41 -8.57
CA SER A 232 -0.31 -3.98 -8.36
C SER A 232 0.25 -3.46 -7.04
N GLY A 233 0.49 -4.34 -6.06
CA GLY A 233 0.87 -3.94 -4.70
C GLY A 233 -0.30 -3.36 -3.91
N TYR A 234 -1.53 -3.53 -4.40
CA TYR A 234 -2.71 -3.06 -3.69
C TYR A 234 -3.46 -4.23 -3.07
N THR A 235 -3.81 -4.09 -1.80
CA THR A 235 -4.72 -4.98 -1.08
C THR A 235 -6.06 -4.29 -0.89
N CYS A 236 -7.14 -5.06 -0.75
CA CYS A 236 -8.45 -4.47 -0.53
C CYS A 236 -8.66 -4.11 0.93
N VAL A 237 -9.38 -3.01 1.19
CA VAL A 237 -9.83 -2.66 2.54
C VAL A 237 -10.73 -3.77 3.11
N ASP A 238 -10.75 -3.88 4.44
CA ASP A 238 -11.58 -4.84 5.17
C ASP A 238 -13.04 -4.87 4.68
N GLY A 239 -13.55 -6.08 4.44
CA GLY A 239 -14.91 -6.32 3.94
C GLY A 239 -15.06 -6.27 2.41
N THR A 240 -13.97 -6.09 1.67
CA THR A 240 -13.93 -6.21 0.21
C THR A 240 -12.89 -7.24 -0.23
N ASP A 241 -13.14 -7.87 -1.37
CA ASP A 241 -12.30 -8.93 -1.93
C ASP A 241 -11.73 -8.50 -3.28
N CYS A 242 -10.52 -8.99 -3.59
CA CYS A 242 -9.92 -8.72 -4.89
C CYS A 242 -10.50 -9.65 -5.96
N GLN A 243 -11.32 -9.10 -6.85
CA GLN A 243 -11.95 -9.82 -7.95
C GLN A 243 -11.62 -9.13 -9.28
N ASP A 244 -11.08 -9.90 -10.22
CA ASP A 244 -10.64 -9.40 -11.54
C ASP A 244 -9.73 -8.16 -11.45
N GLY A 245 -8.86 -8.11 -10.44
CA GLY A 245 -7.92 -7.01 -10.21
C GLY A 245 -8.54 -5.75 -9.60
N MET A 246 -9.80 -5.79 -9.15
CA MET A 246 -10.47 -4.69 -8.46
C MET A 246 -11.05 -5.12 -7.11
N CYS A 247 -11.04 -4.21 -6.14
CA CYS A 247 -11.69 -4.43 -4.86
C CYS A 247 -13.20 -4.37 -5.01
N GLN A 248 -13.86 -5.48 -4.75
CA GLN A 248 -15.30 -5.64 -4.92
C GLN A 248 -15.96 -6.16 -3.65
N THR A 249 -17.23 -5.81 -3.45
CA THR A 249 -18.04 -6.36 -2.35
C THR A 249 -18.82 -7.57 -2.85
N GLY A 250 -18.82 -8.65 -2.09
CA GLY A 250 -19.63 -9.79 -2.47
C GLY A 250 -21.12 -9.59 -2.15
N SER A 251 -21.97 -9.84 -3.14
CA SER A 251 -23.43 -9.74 -3.09
C SER A 251 -24.10 -11.12 -3.02
N PRO A 252 -25.22 -11.25 -2.28
CA PRO A 252 -26.05 -12.45 -2.31
C PRO A 252 -26.83 -12.57 -3.63
N VAL A 253 -27.46 -13.74 -3.85
CA VAL A 253 -28.45 -13.93 -4.93
C VAL A 253 -29.56 -12.87 -4.84
N GLY A 254 -29.94 -12.30 -5.98
CA GLY A 254 -30.86 -11.16 -6.12
C GLY A 254 -30.22 -9.79 -5.85
N GLY A 255 -29.03 -9.78 -5.23
CA GLY A 255 -28.27 -8.56 -4.97
C GLY A 255 -27.62 -7.97 -6.22
N PRO A 256 -27.14 -6.72 -6.15
CA PRO A 256 -26.48 -6.05 -7.27
C PRO A 256 -25.11 -6.63 -7.56
N CYS A 257 -24.68 -6.60 -8.82
CA CYS A 257 -23.34 -7.02 -9.25
C CYS A 257 -22.86 -6.23 -10.47
N GLY A 258 -21.58 -6.42 -10.82
CA GLY A 258 -20.94 -5.83 -11.99
C GLY A 258 -20.16 -4.55 -11.67
N GLY A 259 -19.51 -4.00 -12.69
CA GLY A 259 -18.58 -2.87 -12.56
C GLY A 259 -19.23 -1.55 -12.09
N SER A 260 -20.53 -1.37 -12.29
CA SER A 260 -21.23 -0.16 -11.81
C SER A 260 -21.44 -0.14 -10.30
N THR A 261 -21.41 -1.29 -9.64
CA THR A 261 -21.62 -1.43 -8.19
C THR A 261 -20.36 -1.92 -7.47
N ASN A 262 -19.30 -2.25 -8.22
CA ASN A 262 -18.09 -2.89 -7.70
C ASN A 262 -18.45 -4.10 -6.83
N ALA A 263 -19.36 -4.93 -7.31
CA ALA A 263 -19.84 -6.10 -6.59
C ALA A 263 -19.81 -7.36 -7.43
N TYR A 264 -19.50 -8.48 -6.80
CA TYR A 264 -19.49 -9.81 -7.41
C TYR A 264 -20.52 -10.71 -6.75
N CYS A 265 -20.90 -11.81 -7.39
CA CYS A 265 -21.80 -12.78 -6.79
C CYS A 265 -21.02 -13.70 -5.86
N LYS A 266 -21.37 -13.69 -4.56
CA LYS A 266 -20.70 -14.52 -3.54
C LYS A 266 -20.92 -16.00 -3.73
N ASP A 267 -22.02 -16.36 -4.37
CA ASP A 267 -22.36 -17.73 -4.64
C ASP A 267 -21.75 -18.13 -6.00
N ASP A 268 -20.94 -19.19 -6.02
CA ASP A 268 -20.22 -19.65 -7.20
C ASP A 268 -21.16 -20.09 -8.35
N GLU A 269 -22.39 -20.50 -8.02
CA GLU A 269 -23.40 -20.88 -9.01
C GLU A 269 -24.17 -19.67 -9.54
N ALA A 270 -24.13 -18.53 -8.84
CA ALA A 270 -24.79 -17.30 -9.26
C ALA A 270 -23.94 -16.53 -10.28
N LYS A 271 -24.61 -16.02 -11.31
CA LYS A 271 -23.99 -15.25 -12.39
C LYS A 271 -24.50 -13.82 -12.35
N CYS A 272 -23.63 -12.88 -12.69
CA CYS A 272 -24.05 -11.50 -12.87
C CYS A 272 -24.78 -11.32 -14.21
N THR A 273 -26.10 -11.18 -14.17
CA THR A 273 -26.95 -10.97 -15.34
C THR A 273 -27.70 -9.65 -15.17
N ASP A 274 -27.58 -8.75 -16.14
CA ASP A 274 -28.21 -7.41 -16.11
C ASP A 274 -27.99 -6.61 -14.81
N GLY A 275 -26.83 -6.80 -14.18
CA GLY A 275 -26.45 -6.10 -12.94
C GLY A 275 -27.02 -6.70 -11.66
N GLN A 276 -27.63 -7.89 -11.71
CA GLN A 276 -28.05 -8.65 -10.53
C GLN A 276 -27.46 -10.07 -10.52
N CYS A 277 -27.20 -10.57 -9.31
CA CYS A 277 -26.77 -11.94 -9.11
C CYS A 277 -27.95 -12.88 -9.31
N THR A 278 -27.94 -13.62 -10.41
CA THR A 278 -29.00 -14.56 -10.76
C THR A 278 -28.53 -16.01 -10.66
N MET A 279 -29.42 -16.89 -10.20
CA MET A 279 -29.17 -18.32 -10.08
C MET A 279 -30.35 -19.11 -10.64
N GLU A 280 -30.06 -20.26 -11.24
CA GLU A 280 -31.12 -21.16 -11.71
C GLU A 280 -31.80 -21.88 -10.53
N SER A 281 -33.11 -22.03 -10.63
CA SER A 281 -33.97 -22.61 -9.61
C SER A 281 -34.70 -23.81 -10.19
N PRO A 282 -34.68 -24.96 -9.50
CA PRO A 282 -35.31 -26.18 -9.98
C PRO A 282 -36.84 -26.06 -9.99
N LEU A 283 -37.53 -27.03 -10.58
CA LEU A 283 -38.99 -27.14 -10.54
C LEU A 283 -39.50 -27.09 -9.08
N GLY A 284 -40.49 -26.21 -8.82
CA GLY A 284 -41.02 -25.92 -7.49
C GLY A 284 -40.15 -25.00 -6.63
N GLY A 285 -38.99 -24.60 -7.13
CA GLY A 285 -38.15 -23.57 -6.51
C GLY A 285 -38.73 -22.17 -6.70
N LYS A 286 -38.22 -21.20 -5.94
CA LYS A 286 -38.61 -19.79 -6.07
C LYS A 286 -38.07 -19.19 -7.37
N CYS A 287 -38.76 -18.18 -7.90
CA CYS A 287 -38.31 -17.42 -9.05
C CYS A 287 -38.88 -16.01 -9.08
N GLY A 288 -38.36 -15.21 -10.00
CA GLY A 288 -38.82 -13.85 -10.28
C GLY A 288 -37.75 -12.82 -9.98
N ASP A 289 -37.91 -11.62 -10.55
CA ASP A 289 -36.90 -10.55 -10.57
C ASP A 289 -36.44 -10.16 -9.16
N ASP A 290 -37.36 -10.04 -8.20
CA ASP A 290 -37.05 -9.69 -6.81
C ASP A 290 -36.31 -10.79 -6.04
N SER A 291 -36.34 -12.03 -6.54
CA SER A 291 -35.74 -13.18 -5.86
C SER A 291 -34.31 -13.45 -6.32
N GLY A 292 -33.90 -12.96 -7.49
CA GLY A 292 -32.66 -13.35 -8.14
C GLY A 292 -32.63 -14.79 -8.64
N PHE A 293 -33.76 -15.49 -8.62
CA PHE A 293 -33.86 -16.85 -9.12
C PHE A 293 -34.59 -16.87 -10.47
N MET A 294 -33.96 -17.53 -11.44
CA MET A 294 -34.54 -17.82 -12.75
C MET A 294 -34.87 -19.31 -12.81
N CYS A 295 -35.90 -19.68 -13.55
CA CYS A 295 -36.25 -21.08 -13.68
C CYS A 295 -35.31 -21.80 -14.63
N VAL A 296 -34.99 -23.07 -14.31
CA VAL A 296 -34.26 -23.94 -15.23
C VAL A 296 -35.03 -24.10 -16.55
N ASP A 297 -34.29 -24.35 -17.63
CA ASP A 297 -34.85 -24.55 -18.97
C ASP A 297 -36.04 -25.52 -18.98
N GLY A 298 -37.13 -25.11 -19.65
CA GLY A 298 -38.35 -25.90 -19.76
C GLY A 298 -39.32 -25.75 -18.58
N THR A 299 -39.08 -24.78 -17.69
CA THR A 299 -40.02 -24.35 -16.64
C THR A 299 -40.18 -22.83 -16.67
N ASP A 300 -41.34 -22.35 -16.23
CA ASP A 300 -41.72 -20.94 -16.28
C ASP A 300 -42.00 -20.42 -14.89
N CYS A 301 -41.69 -19.15 -14.65
CA CYS A 301 -42.00 -18.52 -13.37
C CYS A 301 -43.48 -18.15 -13.28
N GLN A 302 -44.23 -18.88 -12.44
CA GLN A 302 -45.66 -18.66 -12.20
C GLN A 302 -45.89 -18.49 -10.71
N ASP A 303 -46.51 -17.37 -10.33
CA ASP A 303 -46.79 -17.00 -8.94
C ASP A 303 -45.53 -17.07 -8.03
N GLY A 304 -44.37 -16.70 -8.58
CA GLY A 304 -43.08 -16.71 -7.87
C GLY A 304 -42.48 -18.10 -7.67
N MET A 305 -42.99 -19.14 -8.33
CA MET A 305 -42.39 -20.48 -8.34
C MET A 305 -42.17 -21.01 -9.75
N CYS A 306 -41.11 -21.79 -9.93
CA CYS A 306 -40.82 -22.47 -11.19
C CYS A 306 -41.80 -23.60 -11.39
N GLN A 307 -42.64 -23.47 -12.41
CA GLN A 307 -43.69 -24.43 -12.71
C GLN A 307 -43.56 -24.93 -14.14
N LYS A 308 -44.00 -26.16 -14.38
CA LYS A 308 -44.04 -26.76 -15.71
C LYS A 308 -45.40 -26.55 -16.35
N GLY A 309 -45.42 -26.14 -17.61
CA GLY A 309 -46.67 -26.08 -18.37
C GLY A 309 -47.32 -27.46 -18.53
N SER A 310 -48.64 -27.52 -18.32
CA SER A 310 -49.47 -28.71 -18.52
C SER A 310 -50.66 -28.41 -19.44
N PRO A 311 -50.96 -29.29 -20.40
CA PRO A 311 -52.14 -29.16 -21.25
C PRO A 311 -53.44 -29.50 -20.48
N VAL A 312 -54.60 -29.20 -21.08
CA VAL A 312 -55.91 -29.68 -20.62
C VAL A 312 -55.89 -31.20 -20.36
N GLY A 313 -56.51 -31.62 -19.26
CA GLY A 313 -56.51 -32.99 -18.77
C GLY A 313 -55.23 -33.39 -18.02
N GLY A 314 -54.14 -32.64 -18.17
CA GLY A 314 -52.89 -32.89 -17.47
C GLY A 314 -52.92 -32.42 -16.00
N PRO A 315 -51.90 -32.78 -15.21
CA PRO A 315 -51.78 -32.40 -13.80
C PRO A 315 -51.48 -30.91 -13.62
N CYS A 316 -51.99 -30.31 -12.54
CA CYS A 316 -51.69 -28.93 -12.17
C CYS A 316 -51.71 -28.72 -10.66
N GLY A 317 -51.30 -27.52 -10.23
CA GLY A 317 -51.32 -27.06 -8.85
C GLY A 317 -50.04 -27.37 -8.08
N GLY A 318 -50.00 -26.94 -6.82
CA GLY A 318 -48.77 -26.93 -6.01
C GLY A 318 -48.16 -28.30 -5.70
N SER A 319 -48.92 -29.40 -5.80
CA SER A 319 -48.37 -30.75 -5.61
C SER A 319 -47.53 -31.25 -6.79
N THR A 320 -47.73 -30.66 -7.97
CA THR A 320 -47.04 -31.04 -9.23
C THR A 320 -46.16 -29.93 -9.76
N ASN A 321 -46.23 -28.73 -9.15
CA ASN A 321 -45.59 -27.51 -9.63
C ASN A 321 -45.87 -27.31 -11.11
N ALA A 322 -47.14 -27.44 -11.51
CA ALA A 322 -47.56 -27.31 -12.89
C ALA A 322 -48.75 -26.35 -13.03
N TYR A 323 -48.77 -25.62 -14.14
CA TYR A 323 -49.81 -24.66 -14.47
C TYR A 323 -50.45 -25.00 -15.81
N CYS A 324 -51.67 -24.53 -16.04
CA CYS A 324 -52.39 -24.80 -17.27
C CYS A 324 -51.94 -23.84 -18.37
N THR A 325 -51.44 -24.38 -19.49
CA THR A 325 -50.92 -23.58 -20.61
C THR A 325 -52.00 -23.12 -21.57
N ASP A 326 -53.10 -23.86 -21.65
CA ASP A 326 -54.19 -23.55 -22.56
C ASP A 326 -55.03 -22.37 -22.05
N GLU A 327 -55.30 -21.40 -22.93
CA GLU A 327 -56.09 -20.22 -22.61
C GLU A 327 -57.51 -20.62 -22.17
N GLY A 328 -57.92 -20.17 -20.98
CA GLY A 328 -59.23 -20.51 -20.40
C GLY A 328 -59.27 -21.83 -19.63
N ALA A 329 -58.18 -22.60 -19.60
CA ALA A 329 -58.05 -23.74 -18.70
C ALA A 329 -57.72 -23.29 -17.27
N THR A 330 -58.37 -23.89 -16.28
CA THR A 330 -58.18 -23.62 -14.85
C THR A 330 -57.77 -24.89 -14.12
N CYS A 331 -57.03 -24.74 -13.02
CA CYS A 331 -56.65 -25.89 -12.21
C CYS A 331 -57.78 -26.27 -11.25
N THR A 332 -58.48 -27.37 -11.53
CA THR A 332 -59.56 -27.90 -10.69
C THR A 332 -59.21 -29.31 -10.23
N ASP A 333 -59.25 -29.55 -8.91
CA ASP A 333 -58.93 -30.86 -8.31
C ASP A 333 -57.59 -31.47 -8.76
N GLY A 334 -56.59 -30.61 -9.02
CA GLY A 334 -55.24 -31.02 -9.44
C GLY A 334 -55.12 -31.39 -10.92
N ARG A 335 -56.12 -31.07 -11.76
CA ARG A 335 -56.03 -31.18 -13.22
C ARG A 335 -56.43 -29.91 -13.94
N CYS A 336 -55.82 -29.69 -15.09
CA CYS A 336 -56.19 -28.62 -15.99
C CYS A 336 -57.55 -28.95 -16.61
N THR A 337 -58.54 -28.15 -16.26
CA THR A 337 -59.90 -28.28 -16.74
C THR A 337 -60.31 -27.12 -17.62
N MET A 338 -61.04 -27.40 -18.69
CA MET A 338 -61.54 -26.38 -19.61
C MET A 338 -63.01 -26.63 -19.94
N GLU A 339 -63.81 -25.58 -20.06
CA GLU A 339 -65.19 -25.73 -20.52
C GLU A 339 -65.25 -26.08 -22.02
N SER A 340 -66.11 -27.03 -22.34
CA SER A 340 -66.35 -27.58 -23.66
C SER A 340 -67.76 -27.20 -24.12
N PRO A 341 -67.91 -26.74 -25.37
CA PRO A 341 -69.20 -26.35 -25.92
C PRO A 341 -70.13 -27.56 -26.10
N LEU A 342 -71.41 -27.30 -26.43
CA LEU A 342 -72.36 -28.36 -26.78
C LEU A 342 -71.82 -29.24 -27.92
N GLY A 343 -71.81 -30.55 -27.70
CA GLY A 343 -71.22 -31.53 -28.63
C GLY A 343 -69.70 -31.67 -28.55
N GLY A 344 -69.04 -30.90 -27.68
CA GLY A 344 -67.63 -31.08 -27.37
C GLY A 344 -67.40 -32.28 -26.45
N GLU A 345 -66.15 -32.72 -26.38
CA GLU A 345 -65.73 -33.81 -25.51
C GLU A 345 -65.87 -33.41 -24.03
N CYS A 346 -66.13 -34.38 -23.16
CA CYS A 346 -66.21 -34.16 -21.72
C CYS A 346 -65.95 -35.43 -20.91
N GLY A 347 -65.67 -35.24 -19.63
CA GLY A 347 -65.64 -36.32 -18.64
C GLY A 347 -64.36 -37.16 -18.68
N GLY A 348 -64.18 -37.98 -17.64
CA GLY A 348 -62.99 -38.82 -17.46
C GLY A 348 -61.69 -38.01 -17.31
N ASP A 349 -60.60 -38.56 -17.84
CA ASP A 349 -59.26 -37.94 -17.83
C ASP A 349 -59.08 -36.84 -18.90
N SER A 350 -60.14 -36.51 -19.67
CA SER A 350 -60.05 -35.54 -20.78
C SER A 350 -59.80 -34.10 -20.33
N GLY A 351 -60.14 -33.76 -19.08
CA GLY A 351 -60.06 -32.39 -18.56
C GLY A 351 -61.19 -31.47 -19.05
N TYR A 352 -62.11 -31.94 -19.88
CA TYR A 352 -63.19 -31.09 -20.36
C TYR A 352 -64.45 -31.21 -19.50
N THR A 353 -64.97 -30.06 -19.08
CA THR A 353 -66.24 -29.92 -18.38
C THR A 353 -67.27 -29.29 -19.31
N CYS A 354 -68.55 -29.60 -19.12
CA CYS A 354 -69.59 -29.06 -19.98
C CYS A 354 -70.02 -27.67 -19.52
N SER A 355 -70.21 -26.74 -20.46
CA SER A 355 -70.75 -25.42 -20.17
C SER A 355 -72.13 -25.51 -19.49
N ALA A 356 -72.46 -24.48 -18.72
CA ALA A 356 -73.71 -24.40 -17.98
C ALA A 356 -74.94 -24.71 -18.87
N GLY A 357 -75.83 -25.58 -18.37
CA GLY A 357 -77.03 -26.03 -19.10
C GLY A 357 -76.83 -27.31 -19.92
N THR A 358 -75.62 -27.88 -19.96
CA THR A 358 -75.34 -29.15 -20.63
C THR A 358 -74.75 -30.17 -19.63
N GLU A 359 -74.97 -31.46 -19.88
CA GLU A 359 -74.48 -32.57 -19.05
C GLU A 359 -73.58 -33.49 -19.86
N CYS A 360 -72.55 -34.02 -19.21
CA CYS A 360 -71.65 -34.97 -19.85
C CYS A 360 -72.32 -36.35 -19.96
N LYS A 361 -72.74 -36.73 -21.19
CA LYS A 361 -73.30 -38.05 -21.49
C LYS A 361 -72.52 -38.70 -22.62
N ASN A 362 -72.04 -39.93 -22.39
CA ASN A 362 -71.24 -40.69 -23.36
C ASN A 362 -70.00 -39.91 -23.86
N ASN A 363 -69.31 -39.22 -22.93
CA ASN A 363 -68.14 -38.38 -23.20
C ASN A 363 -68.38 -37.16 -24.11
N LEU A 364 -69.64 -36.74 -24.28
CA LEU A 364 -70.03 -35.56 -25.04
C LEU A 364 -70.91 -34.64 -24.17
N CYS A 365 -70.70 -33.34 -24.29
CA CYS A 365 -71.59 -32.35 -23.67
C CYS A 365 -72.92 -32.34 -24.41
N GLN A 366 -73.98 -32.75 -23.73
CA GLN A 366 -75.30 -32.88 -24.31
C GLN A 366 -76.33 -32.10 -23.51
N GLU A 367 -77.32 -31.54 -24.19
CA GLU A 367 -78.44 -30.85 -23.55
C GLU A 367 -79.59 -31.83 -23.25
N GLU A 368 -80.26 -31.65 -22.12
CA GLU A 368 -81.45 -32.44 -21.80
C GLU A 368 -82.64 -31.97 -22.66
N SER A 369 -83.30 -32.92 -23.32
CA SER A 369 -84.49 -32.68 -24.13
C SER A 369 -85.74 -33.30 -23.52
N ALA A 370 -86.79 -32.49 -23.44
CA ALA A 370 -88.12 -32.91 -22.99
C ALA A 370 -88.78 -33.90 -23.98
N ALA A 371 -89.86 -34.55 -23.53
CA ALA A 371 -90.65 -35.46 -24.38
C ALA A 371 -91.10 -34.79 -25.70
N GLY A 372 -90.78 -35.41 -26.83
CA GLY A 372 -91.02 -34.91 -28.18
C GLY A 372 -89.90 -34.03 -28.76
N GLY A 373 -88.93 -33.62 -27.95
CA GLY A 373 -87.73 -32.90 -28.36
C GLY A 373 -86.74 -33.77 -29.13
N PRO A 374 -85.74 -33.15 -29.80
CA PRO A 374 -84.70 -33.86 -30.54
C PRO A 374 -83.78 -34.64 -29.60
N CYS A 375 -83.22 -35.76 -30.07
CA CYS A 375 -82.23 -36.51 -29.31
C CYS A 375 -81.28 -37.28 -30.22
N GLY A 376 -80.14 -37.69 -29.65
CA GLY A 376 -79.12 -38.48 -30.34
C GLY A 376 -77.91 -37.64 -30.78
N GLY A 377 -76.92 -38.30 -31.38
CA GLY A 377 -75.61 -37.71 -31.66
C GLY A 377 -75.61 -36.55 -32.66
N SER A 378 -76.63 -36.43 -33.53
CA SER A 378 -76.73 -35.31 -34.48
C SER A 378 -77.20 -33.99 -33.84
N THR A 379 -77.83 -34.06 -32.66
CA THR A 379 -78.36 -32.88 -31.95
C THR A 379 -77.65 -32.64 -30.63
N ASN A 380 -76.69 -33.50 -30.25
CA ASN A 380 -76.03 -33.50 -28.94
C ASN A 380 -77.03 -33.33 -27.80
N ALA A 381 -78.12 -34.08 -27.86
CA ALA A 381 -79.19 -34.00 -26.88
C ALA A 381 -79.55 -35.39 -26.34
N PHE A 382 -79.77 -35.47 -25.03
CA PHE A 382 -80.23 -36.68 -24.37
C PHE A 382 -81.66 -36.48 -23.87
N CYS A 383 -82.36 -37.58 -23.63
CA CYS A 383 -83.75 -37.54 -23.24
C CYS A 383 -83.89 -37.45 -21.72
N ALA A 384 -84.80 -36.59 -21.26
CA ALA A 384 -85.12 -36.44 -19.84
C ALA A 384 -85.57 -37.78 -19.21
N ASP A 385 -85.39 -37.90 -17.90
CA ASP A 385 -85.75 -39.10 -17.15
C ASP A 385 -87.20 -39.54 -17.42
N GLY A 386 -87.40 -40.85 -17.63
CA GLY A 386 -88.69 -41.44 -18.03
C GLY A 386 -89.02 -41.32 -19.52
N THR A 387 -88.07 -40.86 -20.34
CA THR A 387 -88.17 -40.86 -21.81
C THR A 387 -86.94 -41.53 -22.44
N ARG A 388 -87.06 -42.01 -23.68
CA ARG A 388 -85.96 -42.65 -24.43
C ARG A 388 -85.90 -42.11 -25.84
N CYS A 389 -84.67 -42.00 -26.35
CA CYS A 389 -84.44 -41.59 -27.72
C CYS A 389 -84.84 -42.67 -28.71
N GLU A 390 -85.82 -42.37 -29.57
CA GLU A 390 -86.27 -43.22 -30.65
C GLU A 390 -86.38 -42.40 -31.95
N SER A 391 -85.69 -42.83 -33.00
CA SER A 391 -85.69 -42.15 -34.31
C SER A 391 -85.40 -40.64 -34.24
N GLY A 392 -84.48 -40.24 -33.35
CA GLY A 392 -84.08 -38.84 -33.17
C GLY A 392 -85.03 -37.98 -32.33
N LYS A 393 -86.03 -38.57 -31.65
CA LYS A 393 -86.93 -37.85 -30.73
C LYS A 393 -87.11 -38.56 -29.39
N CYS A 394 -87.31 -37.80 -28.32
CA CYS A 394 -87.59 -38.34 -26.99
C CYS A 394 -89.03 -38.85 -26.89
N ALA A 395 -89.21 -40.16 -26.80
CA ALA A 395 -90.51 -40.82 -26.60
C ALA A 395 -90.70 -41.18 -25.13
N LYS A 396 -91.91 -41.04 -24.60
CA LYS A 396 -92.20 -41.41 -23.20
C LYS A 396 -92.13 -42.91 -23.01
N GLU A 397 -91.50 -43.37 -21.93
CA GLU A 397 -91.50 -44.79 -21.62
C GLU A 397 -92.87 -45.22 -21.08
N SER A 398 -93.39 -46.35 -21.57
CA SER A 398 -94.61 -46.99 -21.10
C SER A 398 -94.28 -48.30 -20.38
N PRO A 399 -94.87 -48.53 -19.19
CA PRO A 399 -94.64 -49.74 -18.43
C PRO A 399 -95.21 -50.96 -19.16
N VAL A 400 -94.83 -52.17 -18.72
CA VAL A 400 -95.41 -53.42 -19.23
C VAL A 400 -96.94 -53.38 -19.06
N GLY A 401 -97.67 -53.70 -20.13
CA GLY A 401 -99.13 -53.57 -20.21
C GLY A 401 -99.64 -52.19 -20.63
N GLY A 402 -98.76 -51.19 -20.71
CA GLY A 402 -99.07 -49.84 -21.20
C GLY A 402 -99.10 -49.74 -22.73
N PRO A 403 -99.72 -48.68 -23.28
CA PRO A 403 -99.81 -48.47 -24.71
C PRO A 403 -98.46 -48.08 -25.33
N CYS A 404 -98.16 -48.57 -26.53
CA CYS A 404 -96.93 -48.26 -27.26
C CYS A 404 -97.16 -48.10 -28.76
N GLY A 405 -96.21 -47.44 -29.44
CA GLY A 405 -96.21 -47.29 -30.90
C GLY A 405 -96.32 -45.84 -31.38
N GLY A 406 -96.20 -45.64 -32.69
CA GLY A 406 -96.09 -44.31 -33.30
C GLY A 406 -97.29 -43.38 -33.03
N TYR A 407 -98.49 -43.93 -32.81
CA TYR A 407 -99.69 -43.15 -32.48
C TYR A 407 -99.67 -42.58 -31.06
N THR A 408 -99.11 -43.31 -30.11
CA THR A 408 -99.05 -42.89 -28.70
C THR A 408 -97.75 -42.17 -28.37
N ARG A 409 -96.77 -42.18 -29.29
CA ARG A 409 -95.42 -41.64 -29.11
C ARG A 409 -94.77 -42.13 -27.82
N THR A 410 -95.04 -43.39 -27.51
CA THR A 410 -94.54 -44.08 -26.33
C THR A 410 -93.75 -45.31 -26.75
N VAL A 411 -92.64 -45.52 -26.07
CA VAL A 411 -91.76 -46.68 -26.21
C VAL A 411 -91.85 -47.54 -24.98
N CYS A 412 -91.63 -48.83 -25.13
CA CYS A 412 -91.67 -49.72 -23.98
C CYS A 412 -90.42 -49.57 -23.10
N VAL A 413 -90.62 -49.65 -21.77
CA VAL A 413 -89.53 -49.70 -20.79
C VAL A 413 -88.52 -50.79 -21.14
N LYS A 414 -87.26 -50.62 -20.71
CA LYS A 414 -86.16 -51.53 -21.06
C LYS A 414 -86.51 -52.97 -20.63
N GLY A 415 -86.32 -53.95 -21.52
CA GLY A 415 -86.73 -55.35 -21.28
C GLY A 415 -88.19 -55.67 -21.65
N SER A 416 -88.84 -54.79 -22.42
CA SER A 416 -90.14 -55.06 -23.03
C SER A 416 -90.20 -54.52 -24.46
N GLU A 417 -91.01 -55.16 -25.30
CA GLU A 417 -91.18 -54.81 -26.71
C GLU A 417 -92.64 -54.46 -27.01
N CYS A 418 -92.84 -53.63 -28.04
CA CYS A 418 -94.17 -53.21 -28.44
C CYS A 418 -94.81 -54.26 -29.34
N GLN A 419 -95.80 -55.00 -28.80
CA GLN A 419 -96.59 -55.96 -29.57
C GLN A 419 -98.05 -55.54 -29.57
N TYR A 420 -98.65 -55.40 -30.74
CA TYR A 420 -100.05 -55.01 -30.90
C TYR A 420 -100.42 -53.70 -30.15
N ASN A 421 -99.54 -52.70 -30.20
CA ASN A 421 -99.67 -51.43 -29.49
C ASN A 421 -99.67 -51.54 -27.94
N VAL A 422 -99.18 -52.65 -27.38
CA VAL A 422 -99.03 -52.84 -25.92
C VAL A 422 -97.64 -53.36 -25.58
N CYS A 423 -97.03 -52.83 -24.51
CA CYS A 423 -95.73 -53.27 -24.04
C CYS A 423 -95.79 -54.66 -23.39
N ARG A 424 -95.03 -55.62 -23.91
CA ARG A 424 -94.93 -56.99 -23.38
C ARG A 424 -93.50 -57.32 -23.01
N ARG A 425 -93.29 -58.08 -21.93
CA ARG A 425 -91.94 -58.53 -21.54
C ARG A 425 -91.33 -59.38 -22.64
N THR A 426 -90.07 -59.10 -22.93
CA THR A 426 -89.21 -60.02 -23.69
C THR A 426 -88.78 -61.12 -22.73
N TYR A 427 -89.06 -62.39 -23.07
CA TYR A 427 -88.67 -63.56 -22.28
C TYR A 427 -87.22 -63.97 -22.54
#